data_AF-A0A928EUL0-F1
#
_entry.id   AF-A0A928EUL0-F1
#
_cell.length_a   1.000
_cell.length_b   1.000
_cell.length_c   1.000
_cell.angle_alpha   90.00
_cell.angle_beta   90.00
_cell.angle_gamma   90.00
#
_symmetry.space_group_name_H-M   'P 1'
#
loop_
_entity.id
_entity.type
_entity.pdbx_description
1 polymer ?
#
loop_
_entity_poly.entity_id
_entity_poly.type
_entity_poly.pdbx_seq_one_letter_code
_entity_poly.pdbx_strand_id
1 'polypeptide(L)'
;MDVTKIFALLCGFLLIICLTLSITCLVVMRNAVDETSAWQGRAEALVDELGGCVEAMKNIEAEDLPVIAPDEDNNTDTDANVRYCLRLVGDSIGVYDADGYLIKGGSVHASLLPAAERERLTAGIWVKTWKEIEQLLQDFE
;
A
#
# COMPACT_ATOMS: atom_id res chain seq x y z
N MET A 1 -51.38 48.20 22.20
CA MET A 1 -50.89 46.92 21.66
C MET A 1 -50.96 45.91 22.79
N ASP A 2 -51.81 44.90 22.67
CA ASP A 2 -52.09 43.96 23.77
C ASP A 2 -50.87 43.09 24.06
N VAL A 3 -50.45 43.03 25.32
CA VAL A 3 -49.26 42.26 25.78
C VAL A 3 -49.32 40.80 25.31
N THR A 4 -50.53 40.23 25.22
CA THR A 4 -50.79 38.88 24.69
C THR A 4 -50.34 38.70 23.24
N LYS A 5 -50.52 39.71 22.38
CA LYS A 5 -50.10 39.67 20.97
C LYS A 5 -48.57 39.74 20.83
N ILE A 6 -47.92 40.48 21.73
CA ILE A 6 -46.46 40.59 21.80
C ILE A 6 -45.86 39.23 22.22
N PHE A 7 -46.43 38.60 23.24
CA PHE A 7 -46.02 37.25 23.67
C PHE A 7 -46.23 36.20 22.57
N ALA A 8 -47.36 36.24 21.86
CA ALA A 8 -47.61 35.32 20.76
C ALA A 8 -46.59 35.47 19.62
N LEU A 9 -46.22 36.71 19.28
CA LEU A 9 -45.17 36.99 18.30
C LEU A 9 -43.80 36.47 18.74
N LEU A 10 -43.42 36.72 20.00
CA LEU A 10 -42.16 36.23 20.56
C LEU A 10 -42.10 34.69 20.58
N CYS A 11 -43.18 34.03 20.97
CA CYS A 11 -43.28 32.56 20.89
C CYS A 11 -43.15 32.07 19.45
N GLY A 12 -43.78 32.74 18.48
CA GLY A 12 -43.65 32.40 17.07
C GLY A 12 -42.20 32.50 16.57
N PHE A 13 -41.52 33.59 16.90
CA PHE A 13 -40.10 33.77 16.55
C PHE A 13 -39.20 32.73 17.23
N LEU A 14 -39.43 32.45 18.51
CA LEU A 14 -38.68 31.44 19.25
C LEU A 14 -38.85 30.05 18.61
N LEU A 15 -40.07 29.68 18.23
CA LEU A 15 -40.35 28.42 17.55
C LEU A 15 -39.65 28.32 16.20
N ILE A 16 -39.62 29.41 15.42
CA ILE A 16 -38.91 29.45 14.13
C ILE A 16 -37.41 29.25 14.37
N ILE A 17 -36.81 29.93 15.35
CA ILE A 17 -35.39 29.78 15.69
C ILE A 17 -35.08 28.35 16.16
N CYS A 18 -35.93 27.77 17.02
CA CYS A 18 -35.77 26.38 17.44
C CYS A 18 -35.85 25.41 16.26
N LEU A 19 -36.79 25.64 15.33
CA LEU A 19 -36.96 24.80 14.15
C LEU A 19 -35.75 24.88 13.22
N THR A 20 -35.23 26.08 12.97
CA THR A 20 -34.05 26.25 12.11
C THR A 20 -32.82 25.62 12.74
N LEU A 21 -32.59 25.79 14.04
CA LEU A 21 -31.48 25.14 14.75
C LEU A 21 -31.59 23.61 14.70
N SER A 22 -32.79 23.06 14.90
CA SER A 22 -33.02 21.61 14.79
C SER A 22 -32.69 21.09 13.39
N ILE A 23 -33.16 21.78 12.34
CA ILE A 23 -32.91 21.40 10.95
C ILE A 23 -31.41 21.47 10.63
N THR A 24 -30.73 22.54 11.03
CA THR A 24 -29.29 22.69 10.81
C THR A 24 -28.50 21.59 11.52
N CYS A 25 -28.84 21.27 12.77
CA CYS A 25 -28.20 20.19 13.52
C CYS A 25 -28.37 18.83 12.82
N LEU A 26 -29.57 18.57 12.30
CA LEU A 26 -29.89 17.32 11.60
C LEU A 26 -29.12 17.18 10.28
N VAL A 27 -28.94 18.29 9.54
CA VAL A 27 -28.11 18.31 8.32
C VAL A 27 -26.64 18.06 8.63
N VAL A 28 -26.10 18.68 9.69
CA VAL A 28 -24.70 18.45 10.09
C VAL A 28 -24.47 17.01 10.51
N MET A 29 -25.37 16.44 11.32
CA MET A 29 -25.28 15.02 11.69
C MET A 29 -25.36 14.10 10.48
N ARG A 30 -26.25 14.40 9.53
CA ARG A 30 -26.36 13.62 8.29
C ARG A 30 -25.07 13.65 7.48
N ASN A 31 -24.49 14.83 7.30
CA ASN A 31 -23.22 14.97 6.57
C ASN A 31 -22.07 14.23 7.28
N ALA A 32 -22.01 14.29 8.61
CA ALA A 32 -21.02 13.55 9.39
C ALA A 32 -21.19 12.02 9.27
N VAL A 33 -22.43 11.54 9.22
CA VAL A 33 -22.75 10.12 8.98
C VAL A 33 -22.36 9.71 7.56
N ASP A 34 -22.67 10.53 6.56
CA ASP A 34 -22.31 10.28 5.17
C ASP A 34 -20.78 10.20 5.00
N GLU A 35 -20.04 11.13 5.60
CA GLU A 35 -18.57 11.09 5.64
C GLU A 35 -18.07 9.81 6.31
N THR A 36 -18.64 9.43 7.46
CA THR A 36 -18.25 8.20 8.17
C THR A 36 -18.52 6.95 7.34
N SER A 37 -19.65 6.89 6.63
CA SER A 37 -19.99 5.78 5.75
C SER A 37 -19.05 5.69 4.54
N ALA A 38 -18.62 6.83 4.00
CA ALA A 38 -17.65 6.89 2.92
C ALA A 38 -16.27 6.37 3.37
N TRP A 39 -15.87 6.68 4.61
CA TRP A 39 -14.66 6.13 5.21
C TRP A 39 -14.77 4.62 5.47
N GLN A 40 -15.93 4.13 5.91
CA GLN A 40 -16.16 2.69 6.07
C GLN A 40 -16.08 1.94 4.74
N GLY A 41 -16.71 2.44 3.67
CA GLY A 41 -16.63 1.80 2.36
C GLY A 41 -15.21 1.77 1.79
N ARG A 42 -14.41 2.82 2.03
CA ARG A 42 -12.98 2.82 1.68
C ARG A 42 -12.16 1.83 2.50
N ALA A 43 -12.44 1.72 3.80
CA ALA A 43 -11.77 0.74 4.65
C ALA A 43 -12.12 -0.69 4.23
N GLU A 44 -13.37 -0.96 3.88
CA GLU A 44 -13.81 -2.25 3.37
C GLU A 44 -13.12 -2.61 2.04
N ALA A 45 -13.01 -1.66 1.10
CA ALA A 45 -12.27 -1.87 -0.15
C ALA A 45 -10.78 -2.17 0.09
N LEU A 46 -10.14 -1.48 1.03
CA LEU A 46 -8.73 -1.74 1.39
C LEU A 46 -8.55 -3.10 2.07
N VAL A 47 -9.50 -3.53 2.89
CA VAL A 47 -9.47 -4.86 3.52
C VAL A 47 -9.66 -5.96 2.48
N ASP A 48 -10.52 -5.75 1.49
CA ASP A 48 -10.73 -6.69 0.38
C ASP A 48 -9.50 -6.79 -0.52
N GLU A 49 -8.87 -5.66 -0.85
CA GLU A 49 -7.60 -5.61 -1.59
C GLU A 49 -6.47 -6.31 -0.83
N LEU A 50 -6.38 -6.08 0.49
CA LEU A 50 -5.42 -6.78 1.34
C LEU A 50 -5.71 -8.29 1.41
N GLY A 51 -6.98 -8.69 1.48
CA GLY A 51 -7.41 -10.07 1.43
C GLY A 51 -6.96 -10.76 0.13
N GLY A 52 -7.15 -10.09 -1.01
CA GLY A 52 -6.67 -10.56 -2.31
C GLY A 52 -5.14 -10.68 -2.39
N CYS A 53 -4.40 -9.73 -1.81
CA CYS A 53 -2.94 -9.82 -1.71
C CYS A 53 -2.46 -10.98 -0.83
N VAL A 54 -3.14 -11.23 0.30
CA VAL A 54 -2.82 -12.35 1.19
C VAL A 54 -3.15 -13.69 0.54
N GLU A 55 -4.26 -13.79 -0.19
CA GLU A 55 -4.60 -14.98 -0.98
C GLU A 55 -3.59 -15.23 -2.10
N ALA A 56 -3.15 -14.17 -2.79
CA ALA A 56 -2.10 -14.25 -3.80
C ALA A 56 -0.77 -14.72 -3.19
N MET A 57 -0.36 -14.19 -2.02
CA MET A 57 0.83 -14.68 -1.31
C MET A 57 0.69 -16.14 -0.85
N LYS A 58 -0.49 -16.53 -0.37
CA LYS A 58 -0.73 -17.90 0.06
C LYS A 58 -0.76 -18.88 -1.11
N ASN A 59 -1.22 -18.46 -2.28
CA ASN A 59 -1.16 -19.26 -3.49
C ASN A 59 0.29 -19.36 -4.02
N ILE A 60 1.09 -18.31 -3.84
CA ILE A 60 2.55 -18.34 -4.09
C ILE A 60 3.23 -19.32 -3.11
N GLU A 61 2.84 -19.37 -1.83
CA GLU A 61 3.35 -20.38 -0.88
C GLU A 61 2.82 -21.81 -1.15
N ALA A 62 1.69 -21.97 -1.86
CA ALA A 62 1.08 -23.25 -2.14
C ALA A 62 1.53 -23.89 -3.47
N GLU A 63 2.07 -23.10 -4.40
CA GLU A 63 3.02 -23.61 -5.38
C GLU A 63 4.31 -23.89 -4.60
N ASP A 64 4.77 -25.15 -4.57
CA ASP A 64 6.05 -25.57 -3.96
C ASP A 64 7.21 -24.76 -4.56
N LEU A 65 7.39 -23.53 -4.10
CA LEU A 65 8.53 -22.69 -4.38
C LEU A 65 9.65 -23.21 -3.49
N PRO A 66 10.74 -23.76 -4.07
CA PRO A 66 11.87 -24.17 -3.26
C PRO A 66 12.46 -22.92 -2.62
N VAL A 67 12.16 -22.71 -1.34
CA VAL A 67 12.84 -21.73 -0.51
C VAL A 67 14.26 -22.25 -0.30
N ILE A 68 15.15 -21.92 -1.23
CA ILE A 68 16.58 -22.10 -1.05
C ILE A 68 17.00 -21.02 -0.06
N ALA A 69 17.15 -21.42 1.21
CA ALA A 69 17.81 -20.57 2.20
C ALA A 69 19.18 -20.17 1.64
N PRO A 70 19.61 -18.90 1.78
CA PRO A 70 20.93 -18.49 1.33
C PRO A 70 21.95 -19.33 2.09
N ASP A 71 22.66 -20.18 1.34
CA ASP A 71 23.73 -21.02 1.86
C ASP A 71 24.86 -20.07 2.26
N GLU A 72 24.93 -19.74 3.56
CA GLU A 72 25.82 -18.70 4.11
C GLU A 72 27.32 -19.02 3.98
N ASP A 73 27.73 -20.12 3.32
CA ASP A 73 29.13 -20.55 3.35
C ASP A 73 29.69 -21.24 2.09
N ASN A 74 29.12 -21.01 0.90
CA ASN A 74 29.69 -21.61 -0.32
C ASN A 74 30.79 -20.74 -0.97
N ASN A 75 31.96 -20.77 -0.34
CA ASN A 75 33.25 -20.35 -0.90
C ASN A 75 33.88 -21.47 -1.76
N THR A 76 33.10 -22.12 -2.62
CA THR A 76 33.61 -23.18 -3.50
C THR A 76 33.48 -22.80 -4.97
N ASP A 77 34.66 -22.61 -5.54
CA ASP A 77 35.07 -22.53 -6.94
C ASP A 77 34.52 -23.72 -7.78
N THR A 78 33.20 -23.75 -7.96
CA THR A 78 32.54 -24.69 -8.88
C THR A 78 31.78 -23.89 -9.92
N ASP A 79 32.42 -23.82 -11.07
CA ASP A 79 31.93 -23.28 -12.33
C ASP A 79 30.50 -23.75 -12.66
N ALA A 80 29.72 -22.82 -13.21
CA ALA A 80 28.43 -22.98 -13.88
C ALA A 80 27.16 -23.12 -13.02
N ASN A 81 26.51 -21.96 -12.80
CA ASN A 81 25.18 -21.63 -13.38
C ASN A 81 24.14 -21.03 -12.42
N VAL A 82 24.55 -20.39 -11.32
CA VAL A 82 23.62 -19.55 -10.55
C VAL A 82 23.74 -18.10 -11.03
N ARG A 83 22.69 -17.61 -11.69
CA ARG A 83 22.58 -16.27 -12.27
C ARG A 83 21.47 -15.52 -11.54
N TYR A 84 21.85 -14.69 -10.59
CA TYR A 84 20.89 -13.86 -9.90
C TYR A 84 20.44 -12.72 -10.82
N CYS A 85 19.17 -12.32 -10.73
CA CYS A 85 18.59 -11.25 -11.52
C CYS A 85 17.94 -10.22 -10.60
N LEU A 86 18.43 -8.98 -10.61
CA LEU A 86 17.75 -7.88 -9.92
C LEU A 86 16.67 -7.32 -10.84
N ARG A 87 15.41 -7.35 -10.39
CA ARG A 87 14.27 -6.79 -11.11
C ARG A 87 13.29 -6.14 -10.16
N LEU A 88 12.47 -5.21 -10.66
CA LEU A 88 11.40 -4.61 -9.87
C LEU A 88 10.30 -5.60 -9.51
N VAL A 89 9.99 -5.67 -8.21
CA VAL A 89 8.80 -6.28 -7.62
C VAL A 89 7.89 -5.14 -7.19
N GLY A 90 6.95 -4.72 -8.05
CA GLY A 90 6.15 -3.52 -7.78
C GLY A 90 7.04 -2.27 -7.73
N ASP A 91 7.03 -1.55 -6.59
CA ASP A 91 7.89 -0.38 -6.37
C ASP A 91 9.18 -0.71 -5.60
N SER A 92 9.58 -1.98 -5.46
CA SER A 92 10.80 -2.37 -4.74
C SER A 92 11.74 -3.19 -5.61
N ILE A 93 13.04 -3.19 -5.29
CA ILE A 93 14.02 -4.04 -5.98
C ILE A 93 13.93 -5.47 -5.42
N GLY A 94 13.68 -6.46 -6.27
CA GLY A 94 13.75 -7.88 -5.91
C GLY A 94 14.97 -8.57 -6.52
N VAL A 95 15.58 -9.48 -5.78
CA VAL A 95 16.65 -10.37 -6.26
C VAL A 95 16.03 -11.72 -6.57
N TYR A 96 16.13 -12.14 -7.82
CA TYR A 96 15.64 -13.42 -8.32
C TYR A 96 16.80 -14.37 -8.60
N ASP A 97 16.57 -15.68 -8.57
CA ASP A 97 17.54 -16.67 -9.07
C ASP A 97 17.45 -16.87 -10.59
N ALA A 98 18.20 -17.85 -11.09
CA ALA A 98 18.23 -18.19 -12.51
C ALA A 98 16.91 -18.82 -13.01
N ASP A 99 16.15 -19.42 -12.10
CA ASP A 99 14.89 -20.12 -12.37
C ASP A 99 13.68 -19.18 -12.21
N GLY A 100 13.90 -17.95 -11.74
CA GLY A 100 12.91 -16.89 -11.63
C GLY A 100 12.25 -16.78 -10.25
N TYR A 101 12.81 -17.43 -9.23
CA TYR A 101 12.32 -17.39 -7.87
C TYR A 101 12.86 -16.17 -7.10
N LEU A 102 11.98 -15.50 -6.35
CA LEU A 102 12.37 -14.35 -5.55
C LEU A 102 13.13 -14.81 -4.30
N ILE A 103 14.41 -14.46 -4.23
CA ILE A 103 15.30 -14.78 -3.11
C ILE A 103 15.21 -13.70 -2.02
N LYS A 104 15.16 -12.43 -2.45
CA LYS A 104 15.19 -11.30 -1.51
C LYS A 104 14.40 -10.11 -2.05
N GLY A 105 13.40 -9.67 -1.29
CA GLY A 105 12.76 -8.37 -1.48
C GLY A 105 13.61 -7.27 -0.84
N GLY A 106 14.00 -6.28 -1.63
CA GLY A 106 14.76 -5.11 -1.20
C GLY A 106 13.87 -4.03 -0.60
N SER A 107 14.44 -3.27 0.33
CA SER A 107 13.81 -2.10 0.97
C SER A 107 13.90 -0.82 0.14
N VAL A 108 14.69 -0.83 -0.94
CA VAL A 108 14.86 0.33 -1.81
C VAL A 108 13.66 0.46 -2.74
N HIS A 109 13.01 1.63 -2.66
CA HIS A 109 11.89 1.97 -3.52
C HIS A 109 12.38 2.45 -4.89
N ALA A 110 11.92 1.81 -5.96
CA ALA A 110 12.25 2.13 -7.34
C ALA A 110 11.91 3.58 -7.68
N SER A 111 10.83 4.11 -7.11
CA SER A 111 10.41 5.51 -7.22
C SER A 111 11.47 6.54 -6.78
N LEU A 112 12.44 6.15 -5.93
CA LEU A 112 13.55 6.99 -5.50
C LEU A 112 14.75 6.95 -6.45
N LEU A 113 14.79 6.00 -7.38
CA LEU A 113 15.90 5.81 -8.31
C LEU A 113 15.78 6.68 -9.57
N PRO A 114 16.92 7.08 -10.16
CA PRO A 114 16.96 7.71 -11.47
C PRO A 114 16.22 6.89 -12.53
N ALA A 115 15.57 7.56 -13.49
CA ALA A 115 14.80 6.89 -14.55
C ALA A 115 15.62 5.85 -15.34
N ALA A 116 16.91 6.12 -15.58
CA ALA A 116 17.81 5.19 -16.26
C ALA A 116 18.04 3.90 -15.48
N GLU A 117 18.06 3.96 -14.14
CA GLU A 117 18.27 2.77 -13.29
C GLU A 117 16.99 1.95 -13.14
N ARG A 118 15.84 2.63 -13.04
CA ARG A 118 14.53 1.96 -13.12
C ARG A 118 14.36 1.19 -14.43
N GLU A 119 14.78 1.76 -15.55
CA GLU A 119 14.72 1.08 -16.85
C GLU A 119 15.65 -0.15 -16.89
N ARG A 120 16.85 -0.04 -16.32
CA ARG A 120 17.79 -1.17 -16.17
C ARG A 120 17.23 -2.29 -15.27
N LEU A 121 16.60 -1.94 -14.15
CA LEU A 121 15.95 -2.89 -13.25
C LEU A 121 14.69 -3.51 -13.87
N THR A 122 13.99 -2.77 -14.73
CA THR A 122 12.86 -3.32 -15.50
C THR A 122 13.35 -4.35 -16.53
N ALA A 123 14.47 -4.08 -17.19
CA ALA A 123 15.12 -5.02 -18.12
C ALA A 123 15.68 -6.27 -17.38
N GLY A 124 16.06 -6.12 -16.12
CA GLY A 124 16.64 -7.17 -15.28
C GLY A 124 18.17 -7.14 -15.34
N ILE A 125 18.80 -6.97 -14.18
CA ILE A 125 20.27 -6.92 -14.05
C ILE A 125 20.76 -8.30 -13.61
N TRP A 126 21.45 -8.99 -14.52
CA TRP A 126 21.99 -10.31 -14.25
C TRP A 126 23.39 -10.20 -13.62
N VAL A 127 23.57 -10.86 -12.49
CA VAL A 127 24.82 -10.88 -11.73
C VAL A 127 25.18 -12.31 -11.35
N LYS A 128 26.47 -12.56 -11.18
CA LYS A 128 27.00 -13.92 -10.98
C LYS A 128 27.27 -14.23 -9.52
N THR A 129 27.48 -13.21 -8.70
CA THR A 129 27.86 -13.38 -7.30
C THR A 129 26.96 -12.57 -6.38
N TRP A 130 26.77 -13.06 -5.16
CA TRP A 130 26.01 -12.34 -4.14
C TRP A 130 26.67 -11.02 -3.75
N LYS A 131 28.01 -10.96 -3.79
CA LYS A 131 28.77 -9.74 -3.54
C LYS A 131 28.44 -8.61 -4.54
N GLU A 132 28.22 -8.94 -5.81
CA GLU A 132 27.78 -7.97 -6.82
C GLU A 132 26.35 -7.45 -6.53
N ILE A 133 25.47 -8.31 -6.00
CA ILE A 133 24.11 -7.94 -5.59
C ILE A 133 24.16 -6.94 -4.44
N GLU A 134 24.96 -7.22 -3.41
CA GLU A 134 25.13 -6.32 -2.26
C GLU A 134 25.75 -4.99 -2.66
N GLN A 135 26.73 -4.99 -3.56
CA GLN A 135 27.33 -3.78 -4.06
C GLN A 135 26.33 -2.94 -4.88
N LEU A 136 25.52 -3.57 -5.73
CA LEU A 136 24.46 -2.88 -6.46
C LEU A 136 23.38 -2.32 -5.53
N LEU A 137 22.97 -3.09 -4.52
CA LEU A 137 21.99 -2.62 -3.53
C LEU A 137 22.53 -1.43 -2.73
N GLN A 138 23.82 -1.41 -2.38
CA GLN A 138 24.47 -0.27 -1.74
C GLN A 138 24.58 0.95 -2.66
N ASP A 139 24.80 0.74 -3.96
CA ASP A 139 24.80 1.83 -4.94
C ASP A 139 23.40 2.44 -5.14
N PHE A 140 22.33 1.69 -4.83
CA PHE A 140 20.93 2.10 -4.95
C PHE A 140 20.33 2.71 -3.67
N GLU A 141 20.98 2.59 -2.51
CA GLU A 141 20.62 3.27 -1.25
C GLU A 141 21.04 4.75 -1.24
#